data_AF-A0A2P5P8B5-F1
#
_entry.id   AF-A0A2P5P8B5-F1
#
_cell.length_a   1.000
_cell.length_b   1.000
_cell.length_c   1.000
_cell.angle_alpha   90.00
_cell.angle_beta   90.00
_cell.angle_gamma   90.00
#
_symmetry.space_group_name_H-M   'P 1'
#
loop_
_entity.id
_entity.type
_entity.pdbx_description
1 polymer ?
#
loop_
_entity_poly.entity_id
_entity_poly.type
_entity_poly.pdbx_seq_one_letter_code
_entity_poly.pdbx_strand_id
1 'polypeptide(L)'
;MSIFHSTLSRRDFMKYVGLTAVGTGGAAAITPVFHDIDEAIVSNSNGWKRPWYVKERELGNPTIEIDWSQTTRYDARETAHVTHAMAQYYGADQIKNVLATSGVGIMQGKCRKDAVTQGQKGFNLRDNALRLGAAVWATGSWTGPTVTGPDFYGLPRWNDSPENNLRMLRAAMNFYGAAAIAVSEFSENEKKLLCSWDRGGATFNATYIDQWPPPITVSRKIEIENVDQGYVTPEKFVVPNNPKMFVVGFTIPMSRDAWRCNPSAVLDAANISRYRLRGDVENSAQAFIKALGFQCLGLGPYPLLAAQASAVLGGTAELARNHCVAISPERGPIDGYYEFMTDLPLEPTHPIDAGLNRFCHSCHKCADFCPPQVITYDKEPSWDPPQKAFEHEQGIPPRTSAPNKCAGRGKKVFWSDSPACNYYNAYSGLPAQCGMCMSTCTFNVNTGAMVHQVVKGIVGTTDIFNGLFYQGAKTFGYGASTNKVDSWWAQDYPAYGYDTVAGSHNGGY
;
A
#
# COMPACT_ATOMS: atom_id res chain seq x y z
N MET A 1 11.26 -14.75 55.27
CA MET A 1 12.09 -13.63 54.81
C MET A 1 11.33 -12.94 53.68
N SER A 2 11.02 -11.65 53.89
CA SER A 2 10.42 -10.62 53.00
C SER A 2 9.34 -11.07 51.99
N ILE A 3 8.04 -10.79 52.15
CA ILE A 3 7.36 -9.49 52.32
C ILE A 3 7.80 -8.45 51.27
N PHE A 4 7.14 -8.45 50.11
CA PHE A 4 6.90 -7.23 49.35
C PHE A 4 5.43 -6.83 49.57
N HIS A 5 5.20 -5.91 50.51
CA HIS A 5 3.96 -5.15 50.57
C HIS A 5 4.10 -3.98 49.61
N SER A 6 3.27 -3.94 48.56
CA SER A 6 2.86 -2.65 48.00
C SER A 6 1.79 -2.09 48.93
N THR A 7 2.05 -0.93 49.52
CA THR A 7 1.18 -0.25 50.51
C THR A 7 0.03 0.52 49.87
N LEU A 8 -0.28 0.29 48.59
CA LEU A 8 -1.42 0.87 47.92
C LEU A 8 -2.52 -0.18 47.78
N SER A 9 -3.60 -0.02 48.56
CA SER A 9 -4.79 -0.85 48.33
C SER A 9 -5.39 -0.50 46.96
N ARG A 10 -6.09 -1.47 46.33
CA ARG A 10 -6.81 -1.25 45.05
C ARG A 10 -7.75 -0.04 45.12
N ARG A 11 -8.26 0.29 46.31
CA ARG A 11 -9.10 1.47 46.58
C ARG A 11 -8.30 2.78 46.62
N ASP A 12 -7.06 2.75 47.11
CA ASP A 12 -6.20 3.94 47.19
C ASP A 12 -5.57 4.26 45.82
N PHE A 13 -5.29 3.23 45.01
CA PHE A 13 -4.92 3.41 43.60
C PHE A 13 -6.04 4.08 42.79
N MET A 14 -7.30 3.64 42.96
CA MET A 14 -8.45 4.25 42.27
C MET A 14 -8.71 5.71 42.71
N LYS A 15 -8.39 6.07 43.96
CA LYS A 15 -8.45 7.47 44.40
C LYS A 15 -7.37 8.33 43.75
N TYR A 16 -6.18 7.79 43.53
CA TYR A 16 -5.09 8.49 42.85
C TYR A 16 -5.36 8.69 41.35
N VAL A 17 -5.96 7.70 40.68
CA VAL A 17 -6.35 7.79 39.26
C VAL A 17 -7.57 8.70 39.06
N GLY A 18 -8.53 8.71 40.00
CA GLY A 18 -9.68 9.63 39.95
C GLY A 18 -9.31 11.12 40.11
N LEU A 19 -8.13 11.43 40.64
CA LEU A 19 -7.63 12.80 40.82
C LEU A 19 -6.83 13.35 39.63
N THR A 20 -6.37 12.49 38.70
CA THR A 20 -5.65 12.92 37.48
C THR A 20 -6.54 13.12 36.26
N ALA A 21 -7.85 12.83 36.35
CA ALA A 21 -8.81 13.03 35.26
C ALA A 21 -9.48 14.42 35.25
N VAL A 22 -9.13 15.32 36.17
CA VAL A 22 -9.67 16.70 36.17
C VAL A 22 -8.69 17.62 35.44
N GLY A 23 -8.84 17.68 34.11
CA GLY A 23 -8.06 18.53 33.22
C GLY A 23 -8.90 19.06 32.04
N THR A 24 -9.67 20.12 32.32
CA THR A 24 -10.23 21.15 31.41
C THR A 24 -11.08 20.73 30.20
N GLY A 25 -12.40 20.84 30.34
CA GLY A 25 -13.35 21.00 29.22
C GLY A 25 -14.72 20.38 29.50
N GLY A 26 -15.71 21.19 29.88
CA GLY A 26 -17.04 20.71 30.27
C GLY A 26 -17.86 20.14 29.12
N ALA A 27 -18.25 18.87 29.24
CA ALA A 27 -19.50 18.31 28.74
C ALA A 27 -19.83 17.08 29.60
N ALA A 28 -21.03 17.05 30.19
CA ALA A 28 -21.52 15.87 30.88
C ALA A 28 -21.77 14.78 29.82
N ALA A 29 -20.84 13.85 29.67
CA ALA A 29 -20.96 12.68 28.81
C ALA A 29 -20.82 11.42 29.66
N ILE A 30 -21.64 10.42 29.31
CA ILE A 30 -21.74 9.10 29.92
C ILE A 30 -20.33 8.54 30.17
N THR A 31 -19.91 8.44 31.43
CA THR A 31 -18.61 7.85 31.80
C THR A 31 -18.61 6.38 31.41
N PRO A 32 -17.63 5.89 30.63
CA PRO A 32 -17.49 4.47 30.36
C PRO A 32 -17.23 3.74 31.68
N VAL A 33 -17.99 2.66 31.94
CA VAL A 33 -17.73 1.77 33.06
C VAL A 33 -16.74 0.71 32.57
N PHE A 34 -15.49 0.82 33.01
CA PHE A 34 -14.47 -0.21 32.76
C PHE A 34 -14.56 -1.28 33.85
N HIS A 35 -14.59 -2.56 33.46
CA HIS A 35 -14.64 -3.71 34.34
C HIS A 35 -13.25 -4.10 34.89
N ASP A 36 -12.18 -3.75 34.18
CA ASP A 36 -10.81 -3.88 34.68
C ASP A 36 -9.83 -2.83 34.11
N ILE A 37 -8.59 -2.90 34.59
CA ILE A 37 -7.51 -1.98 34.22
C ILE A 37 -7.05 -2.21 32.77
N ASP A 38 -7.18 -3.44 32.26
CA ASP A 38 -6.83 -3.75 30.88
C ASP A 38 -7.83 -3.06 29.94
N GLU A 39 -9.11 -3.04 30.28
CA GLU A 39 -10.16 -2.33 29.54
C GLU A 39 -9.95 -0.80 29.54
N ALA A 40 -9.50 -0.23 30.67
CA ALA A 40 -9.21 1.20 30.81
C ALA A 40 -7.91 1.65 30.08
N ILE A 41 -6.88 0.80 30.03
CA ILE A 41 -5.64 1.08 29.27
C ILE A 41 -5.89 0.98 27.76
N VAL A 42 -6.91 0.22 27.37
CA VAL A 42 -7.27 -0.10 25.99
C VAL A 42 -8.15 0.96 25.32
N SER A 43 -8.88 1.77 26.10
CA SER A 43 -10.03 2.55 25.62
C SER A 43 -9.72 3.80 24.77
N ASN A 44 -8.47 4.23 24.64
CA ASN A 44 -8.15 5.54 24.04
C ASN A 44 -7.62 5.51 22.59
N SER A 45 -7.55 4.36 21.91
CA SER A 45 -7.08 4.32 20.50
C SER A 45 -7.51 3.11 19.64
N ASN A 46 -8.51 2.32 20.06
CA ASN A 46 -8.79 1.00 19.45
C ASN A 46 -7.50 0.14 19.29
N GLY A 47 -6.52 0.36 20.19
CA GLY A 47 -5.20 -0.27 20.17
C GLY A 47 -4.21 0.23 19.11
N TRP A 48 -4.53 1.22 18.27
CA TRP A 48 -3.59 1.77 17.27
C TRP A 48 -3.10 3.15 17.66
N LYS A 49 -2.02 3.17 18.45
CA LYS A 49 -1.34 4.40 18.81
C LYS A 49 -0.44 4.87 17.67
N ARG A 50 -0.54 6.15 17.31
CA ARG A 50 0.14 6.75 16.17
C ARG A 50 1.13 7.83 16.59
N PRO A 51 2.07 8.22 15.71
CA PRO A 51 2.92 9.37 15.99
C PRO A 51 2.09 10.62 16.29
N TRP A 52 2.52 11.44 17.25
CA TRP A 52 1.78 12.58 17.80
C TRP A 52 1.38 13.66 16.78
N TYR A 53 2.04 13.69 15.62
CA TYR A 53 1.79 14.66 14.54
C TYR A 53 0.79 14.18 13.50
N VAL A 54 0.32 12.93 13.60
CA VAL A 54 -0.74 12.41 12.74
C VAL A 54 -2.09 12.83 13.31
N LYS A 55 -2.89 13.52 12.50
CA LYS A 55 -4.25 13.94 12.84
C LYS A 55 -5.25 13.16 12.01
N GLU A 56 -6.32 12.69 12.64
CA GLU A 56 -7.46 12.11 11.93
C GLU A 56 -8.28 13.20 11.24
N ARG A 57 -8.96 12.81 10.17
CA ARG A 57 -9.90 13.63 9.42
C ARG A 57 -11.26 12.96 9.39
N GLU A 58 -12.28 13.71 9.00
CA GLU A 58 -13.62 13.15 8.80
C GLU A 58 -13.61 12.01 7.77
N LEU A 59 -14.47 11.01 7.98
CA LEU A 59 -14.62 9.90 7.04
C LEU A 59 -14.95 10.42 5.64
N GLY A 60 -14.28 9.86 4.63
CA GLY A 60 -14.43 10.30 3.23
C GLY A 60 -13.75 11.63 2.87
N ASN A 61 -13.05 12.28 3.80
CA ASN A 61 -12.34 13.55 3.58
C ASN A 61 -10.81 13.38 3.76
N PRO A 62 -10.10 12.78 2.79
CA PRO A 62 -8.65 12.69 2.82
C PRO A 62 -7.98 14.06 2.53
N THR A 63 -6.63 14.10 2.51
CA THR A 63 -5.88 15.33 2.19
C THR A 63 -5.96 15.75 0.73
N ILE A 64 -6.44 14.87 -0.16
CA ILE A 64 -6.74 15.19 -1.56
C ILE A 64 -8.24 15.41 -1.77
N GLU A 65 -8.59 16.29 -2.69
CA GLU A 65 -9.98 16.51 -3.08
C GLU A 65 -10.45 15.38 -4.02
N ILE A 66 -11.64 14.83 -3.75
CA ILE A 66 -12.27 13.76 -4.54
C ILE A 66 -13.67 14.23 -4.97
N ASP A 67 -13.93 14.10 -6.27
CA ASP A 67 -15.26 14.24 -6.86
C ASP A 67 -15.79 12.85 -7.21
N TRP A 68 -16.62 12.33 -6.31
CA TRP A 68 -17.24 11.02 -6.44
C TRP A 68 -18.26 10.95 -7.60
N SER A 69 -18.73 12.07 -8.14
CA SER A 69 -19.62 12.09 -9.31
C SER A 69 -18.88 11.77 -10.61
N GLN A 70 -17.58 12.07 -10.66
CA GLN A 70 -16.68 11.81 -11.79
C GLN A 70 -15.90 10.50 -11.65
N THR A 71 -16.01 9.83 -10.49
CA THR A 71 -15.33 8.57 -10.22
C THR A 71 -16.17 7.40 -10.70
N THR A 72 -15.58 6.54 -11.54
CA THR A 72 -16.23 5.34 -12.08
C THR A 72 -15.38 4.10 -11.82
N ARG A 73 -16.03 2.94 -11.81
CA ARG A 73 -15.33 1.64 -11.81
C ARG A 73 -14.32 1.59 -12.96
N TYR A 74 -13.19 0.97 -12.70
CA TYR A 74 -12.07 0.94 -13.64
C TYR A 74 -11.83 -0.46 -14.20
N ASP A 75 -11.63 -0.56 -15.51
CA ASP A 75 -11.26 -1.81 -16.18
C ASP A 75 -9.76 -2.05 -16.02
N ALA A 76 -9.37 -3.02 -15.18
CA ALA A 76 -7.95 -3.28 -14.92
C ALA A 76 -7.19 -3.75 -16.17
N ARG A 77 -7.89 -4.23 -17.20
CA ARG A 77 -7.30 -4.65 -18.46
C ARG A 77 -6.78 -3.48 -19.29
N GLU A 78 -7.21 -2.25 -18.96
CA GLU A 78 -6.77 -1.00 -19.59
C GLU A 78 -5.61 -0.32 -18.83
N THR A 79 -4.97 -1.04 -17.90
CA THR A 79 -3.79 -0.54 -17.16
C THR A 79 -2.53 -0.64 -17.98
N ALA A 80 -1.53 0.17 -17.64
CA ALA A 80 -0.19 0.07 -18.20
C ALA A 80 0.54 -1.26 -17.89
N HIS A 81 -0.04 -2.14 -17.05
CA HIS A 81 0.47 -3.50 -16.83
C HIS A 81 -0.04 -4.52 -17.86
N VAL A 82 -0.95 -4.12 -18.74
CA VAL A 82 -1.47 -4.95 -19.83
C VAL A 82 -0.85 -4.49 -21.15
N THR A 83 -0.23 -5.44 -21.84
CA THR A 83 0.53 -5.16 -23.06
C THR A 83 -0.33 -4.57 -24.17
N HIS A 84 -1.61 -4.96 -24.26
CA HIS A 84 -2.56 -4.37 -25.20
C HIS A 84 -2.71 -2.86 -24.99
N ALA A 85 -2.90 -2.41 -23.74
CA ALA A 85 -2.99 -0.98 -23.42
C ALA A 85 -1.69 -0.25 -23.79
N MET A 86 -0.52 -0.86 -23.50
CA MET A 86 0.78 -0.29 -23.87
C MET A 86 0.98 -0.20 -25.39
N ALA A 87 0.48 -1.18 -26.16
CA ALA A 87 0.50 -1.15 -27.61
C ALA A 87 -0.37 -0.03 -28.19
N GLN A 88 -1.48 0.32 -27.54
CA GLN A 88 -2.27 1.49 -27.93
C GLN A 88 -1.46 2.79 -27.76
N TYR A 89 -0.65 2.91 -26.71
CA TYR A 89 0.12 4.12 -26.43
C TYR A 89 1.39 4.27 -27.28
N TYR A 90 2.06 3.17 -27.65
CA TYR A 90 3.39 3.23 -28.28
C TYR A 90 3.51 2.46 -29.60
N GLY A 91 2.41 1.89 -30.08
CA GLY A 91 2.37 1.07 -31.29
C GLY A 91 2.62 -0.41 -31.00
N ALA A 92 1.86 -1.28 -31.66
CA ALA A 92 1.94 -2.73 -31.49
C ALA A 92 3.32 -3.30 -31.84
N ASP A 93 3.90 -2.90 -32.98
CA ASP A 93 5.18 -3.41 -33.45
C ASP A 93 6.32 -3.02 -32.50
N GLN A 94 6.31 -1.79 -32.00
CA GLN A 94 7.28 -1.31 -31.02
C GLN A 94 7.24 -2.16 -29.76
N ILE A 95 6.05 -2.37 -29.19
CA ILE A 95 5.90 -3.16 -27.97
C ILE A 95 6.26 -4.63 -28.19
N LYS A 96 5.86 -5.24 -29.31
CA LYS A 96 6.24 -6.62 -29.66
C LYS A 96 7.76 -6.75 -29.81
N ASN A 97 8.40 -5.80 -30.49
CA ASN A 97 9.85 -5.80 -30.69
C ASN A 97 10.60 -5.73 -29.35
N VAL A 98 10.19 -4.84 -28.45
CA VAL A 98 10.79 -4.75 -27.10
C VAL A 98 10.64 -6.07 -26.34
N LEU A 99 9.44 -6.66 -26.35
CA LEU A 99 9.19 -7.92 -25.65
C LEU A 99 10.02 -9.08 -26.20
N ALA A 100 10.21 -9.13 -27.52
CA ALA A 100 11.04 -10.14 -28.18
C ALA A 100 12.54 -9.94 -27.95
N THR A 101 13.01 -8.69 -27.87
CA THR A 101 14.45 -8.39 -27.82
C THR A 101 15.00 -8.22 -26.42
N SER A 102 14.27 -7.55 -25.53
CA SER A 102 14.73 -7.17 -24.19
C SER A 102 14.06 -8.00 -23.09
N GLY A 103 12.89 -8.58 -23.39
CA GLY A 103 11.97 -9.08 -22.38
C GLY A 103 11.33 -7.94 -21.57
N VAL A 104 10.39 -8.27 -20.69
CA VAL A 104 9.81 -7.29 -19.77
C VAL A 104 10.83 -7.05 -18.64
N GLY A 105 11.30 -5.81 -18.42
CA GLY A 105 12.38 -5.51 -17.45
C GLY A 105 12.08 -5.90 -15.98
N ILE A 106 10.79 -5.91 -15.61
CA ILE A 106 10.30 -6.42 -14.32
C ILE A 106 10.28 -7.97 -14.23
N MET A 107 10.43 -8.65 -15.36
CA MET A 107 10.53 -10.10 -15.49
C MET A 107 11.97 -10.51 -15.77
N GLN A 108 12.26 -11.81 -15.75
CA GLN A 108 13.57 -12.33 -16.17
C GLN A 108 13.74 -12.16 -17.69
N GLY A 109 14.16 -10.96 -18.11
CA GLY A 109 14.42 -10.62 -19.50
C GLY A 109 15.90 -10.74 -19.90
N LYS A 110 16.16 -10.55 -21.20
CA LYS A 110 17.53 -10.55 -21.76
C LYS A 110 18.42 -9.53 -21.06
N CYS A 111 17.94 -8.32 -20.79
CA CYS A 111 18.75 -7.29 -20.13
C CYS A 111 19.25 -7.71 -18.75
N ARG A 112 18.42 -8.43 -17.98
CA ARG A 112 18.84 -8.99 -16.69
C ARG A 112 19.86 -10.10 -16.88
N LYS A 113 19.64 -11.00 -17.85
CA LYS A 113 20.61 -12.06 -18.19
C LYS A 113 21.97 -11.45 -18.53
N ASP A 114 21.99 -10.44 -19.40
CA ASP A 114 23.21 -9.75 -19.83
C ASP A 114 23.90 -9.05 -18.64
N ALA A 115 23.16 -8.35 -17.78
CA ALA A 115 23.70 -7.73 -16.57
C ALA A 115 24.33 -8.76 -15.61
N VAL A 116 23.68 -9.91 -15.43
CA VAL A 116 24.18 -11.00 -14.58
C VAL A 116 25.45 -11.62 -15.15
N THR A 117 25.45 -11.96 -16.45
CA THR A 117 26.61 -12.62 -17.08
C THR A 117 27.82 -11.70 -17.20
N GLN A 118 27.61 -10.39 -17.30
CA GLN A 118 28.67 -9.38 -17.29
C GLN A 118 29.16 -9.03 -15.88
N GLY A 119 28.55 -9.60 -14.83
CA GLY A 119 28.91 -9.28 -13.44
C GLY A 119 28.63 -7.82 -13.06
N GLN A 120 27.64 -7.19 -13.69
CA GLN A 120 27.31 -5.79 -13.44
C GLN A 120 26.99 -5.58 -11.95
N LYS A 121 27.58 -4.54 -11.36
CA LYS A 121 27.34 -4.20 -9.94
C LYS A 121 25.85 -4.01 -9.68
N GLY A 122 25.33 -4.63 -8.61
CA GLY A 122 23.91 -4.64 -8.28
C GLY A 122 23.09 -5.69 -9.02
N PHE A 123 23.67 -6.40 -9.98
CA PHE A 123 23.01 -7.39 -10.82
C PHE A 123 23.82 -8.67 -10.98
N ASN A 124 24.91 -8.86 -10.24
CA ASN A 124 25.68 -10.09 -10.31
C ASN A 124 24.84 -11.30 -9.85
N LEU A 125 25.41 -12.50 -9.96
CA LEU A 125 24.70 -13.74 -9.64
C LEU A 125 24.12 -13.75 -8.21
N ARG A 126 24.85 -13.22 -7.21
CA ARG A 126 24.40 -13.15 -5.81
C ARG A 126 23.19 -12.22 -5.67
N ASP A 127 23.28 -11.02 -6.26
CA ASP A 127 22.20 -10.02 -6.20
C ASP A 127 20.92 -10.54 -6.87
N ASN A 128 21.07 -11.22 -8.01
CA ASN A 128 19.93 -11.80 -8.71
C ASN A 128 19.35 -13.02 -7.95
N ALA A 129 20.19 -13.88 -7.36
CA ALA A 129 19.74 -15.01 -6.56
C ALA A 129 18.86 -14.59 -5.37
N LEU A 130 19.21 -13.48 -4.69
CA LEU A 130 18.38 -12.88 -3.65
C LEU A 130 16.97 -12.53 -4.17
N ARG A 131 16.90 -11.83 -5.32
CA ARG A 131 15.62 -11.48 -5.95
C ARG A 131 14.80 -12.72 -6.27
N LEU A 132 15.42 -13.78 -6.78
CA LEU A 132 14.73 -15.03 -7.11
C LEU A 132 14.13 -15.67 -5.85
N GLY A 133 14.88 -15.72 -4.74
CA GLY A 133 14.37 -16.21 -3.47
C GLY A 133 13.22 -15.35 -2.92
N ALA A 134 13.27 -14.03 -3.12
CA ALA A 134 12.20 -13.12 -2.70
C ALA A 134 10.92 -13.24 -3.55
N ALA A 135 10.99 -13.83 -4.75
CA ALA A 135 9.91 -13.91 -5.73
C ALA A 135 9.14 -15.25 -5.70
N VAL A 136 9.15 -15.95 -4.57
CA VAL A 136 8.41 -17.20 -4.37
C VAL A 136 7.24 -16.92 -3.44
N TRP A 137 6.02 -16.92 -3.95
CA TRP A 137 4.82 -16.53 -3.20
C TRP A 137 3.69 -17.55 -3.32
N ALA A 138 2.82 -17.58 -2.31
CA ALA A 138 1.59 -18.36 -2.35
C ALA A 138 0.57 -17.74 -3.32
N THR A 139 -0.25 -18.58 -3.94
CA THR A 139 -1.36 -18.13 -4.79
C THR A 139 -2.50 -17.59 -3.91
N GLY A 140 -3.04 -16.42 -4.26
CA GLY A 140 -4.22 -15.87 -3.60
C GLY A 140 -5.49 -16.64 -3.96
N SER A 141 -6.47 -16.64 -3.07
CA SER A 141 -7.77 -17.29 -3.27
C SER A 141 -8.91 -16.28 -3.17
N TRP A 142 -9.96 -16.46 -3.98
CA TRP A 142 -11.16 -15.63 -3.85
C TRP A 142 -11.86 -15.91 -2.52
N THR A 143 -12.26 -17.15 -2.26
CA THR A 143 -13.04 -17.52 -1.07
C THR A 143 -12.18 -18.04 0.09
N GLY A 144 -10.86 -18.07 -0.08
CA GLY A 144 -9.93 -18.54 0.95
C GLY A 144 -9.96 -20.06 1.17
N PRO A 145 -9.18 -20.56 2.14
CA PRO A 145 -9.14 -21.98 2.47
C PRO A 145 -10.43 -22.46 3.14
N THR A 146 -10.63 -23.77 3.15
CA THR A 146 -11.63 -24.43 4.02
C THR A 146 -11.07 -24.51 5.42
N VAL A 147 -11.84 -24.04 6.41
CA VAL A 147 -11.46 -24.06 7.82
C VAL A 147 -12.64 -24.53 8.67
N THR A 148 -12.34 -25.02 9.86
CA THR A 148 -13.33 -25.37 10.87
C THR A 148 -13.95 -24.09 11.45
N GLY A 149 -15.26 -23.92 11.27
CA GLY A 149 -16.01 -22.78 11.80
C GLY A 149 -16.70 -23.07 13.15
N PRO A 150 -17.51 -22.12 13.65
CA PRO A 150 -18.17 -22.22 14.96
C PRO A 150 -19.13 -23.42 15.08
N ASP A 151 -19.81 -23.78 13.99
CA ASP A 151 -20.78 -24.89 13.94
C ASP A 151 -20.17 -26.23 14.36
N PHE A 152 -18.91 -26.49 13.98
CA PHE A 152 -18.20 -27.71 14.37
C PHE A 152 -18.00 -27.80 15.89
N TYR A 153 -17.78 -26.66 16.54
CA TYR A 153 -17.62 -26.56 17.99
C TYR A 153 -18.96 -26.42 18.73
N GLY A 154 -20.09 -26.40 18.02
CA GLY A 154 -21.41 -26.15 18.61
C GLY A 154 -21.55 -24.72 19.18
N LEU A 155 -20.76 -23.77 18.68
CA LEU A 155 -20.78 -22.38 19.11
C LEU A 155 -21.53 -21.51 18.09
N PRO A 156 -22.21 -20.43 18.54
CA PRO A 156 -22.76 -19.45 17.61
C PRO A 156 -21.65 -18.74 16.83
N ARG A 157 -22.01 -18.14 15.69
CA ARG A 157 -21.13 -17.19 15.00
C ARG A 157 -20.65 -16.11 15.98
N TRP A 158 -19.38 -15.71 15.85
CA TRP A 158 -18.82 -14.63 16.64
C TRP A 158 -19.69 -13.37 16.54
N ASN A 159 -19.91 -12.71 17.68
CA ASN A 159 -20.76 -11.53 17.78
C ASN A 159 -20.21 -10.57 18.84
N ASP A 160 -19.66 -9.46 18.39
CA ASP A 160 -19.12 -8.38 19.21
C ASP A 160 -19.29 -7.05 18.46
N SER A 161 -19.03 -5.92 19.12
CA SER A 161 -19.16 -4.59 18.53
C SER A 161 -18.18 -4.37 17.37
N PRO A 162 -18.51 -3.51 16.39
CA PRO A 162 -17.60 -3.17 15.29
C PRO A 162 -16.21 -2.69 15.74
N GLU A 163 -16.13 -1.97 16.85
CA GLU A 163 -14.89 -1.45 17.44
C GLU A 163 -14.04 -2.58 18.04
N ASN A 164 -14.67 -3.48 18.78
CA ASN A 164 -14.00 -4.66 19.34
C ASN A 164 -13.54 -5.62 18.23
N ASN A 165 -14.37 -5.83 17.20
CA ASN A 165 -14.01 -6.62 16.03
C ASN A 165 -12.82 -6.02 15.29
N LEU A 166 -12.78 -4.70 15.09
CA LEU A 166 -11.64 -4.02 14.47
C LEU A 166 -10.37 -4.21 15.31
N ARG A 167 -10.47 -4.08 16.63
CA ARG A 167 -9.34 -4.28 17.55
C ARG A 167 -8.83 -5.72 17.49
N MET A 168 -9.73 -6.71 17.54
CA MET A 168 -9.41 -8.13 17.39
C MET A 168 -8.72 -8.40 16.05
N LEU A 169 -9.31 -7.92 14.95
CA LEU A 169 -8.77 -8.11 13.62
C LEU A 169 -7.39 -7.48 13.48
N ARG A 170 -7.16 -6.28 14.04
CA ARG A 170 -5.85 -5.63 14.06
C ARG A 170 -4.80 -6.48 14.77
N ALA A 171 -5.14 -7.07 15.92
CA ALA A 171 -4.24 -7.96 16.65
C ALA A 171 -3.89 -9.21 15.83
N ALA A 172 -4.89 -9.86 15.22
CA ALA A 172 -4.69 -11.03 14.37
C ALA A 172 -3.84 -10.70 13.13
N MET A 173 -4.14 -9.60 12.44
CA MET A 173 -3.43 -9.15 11.24
C MET A 173 -1.97 -8.78 11.55
N ASN A 174 -1.70 -8.12 12.68
CA ASN A 174 -0.34 -7.86 13.14
C ASN A 174 0.42 -9.15 13.41
N PHE A 175 -0.23 -10.14 14.05
CA PHE A 175 0.36 -11.45 14.30
C PHE A 175 0.70 -12.18 12.99
N TYR A 176 -0.13 -12.05 11.96
CA TYR A 176 0.15 -12.62 10.63
C TYR A 176 1.22 -11.87 9.83
N GLY A 177 1.60 -10.66 10.25
CA GLY A 177 2.69 -9.89 9.64
C GLY A 177 2.26 -8.62 8.89
N ALA A 178 1.00 -8.20 8.97
CA ALA A 178 0.61 -6.86 8.52
C ALA A 178 1.16 -5.80 9.49
N ALA A 179 1.59 -4.65 8.97
CA ALA A 179 2.08 -3.55 9.82
C ALA A 179 0.98 -2.58 10.27
N ALA A 180 -0.11 -2.49 9.50
CA ALA A 180 -1.29 -1.70 9.81
C ALA A 180 -2.47 -2.22 8.99
N ILE A 181 -3.67 -1.95 9.50
CA ILE A 181 -4.92 -2.15 8.76
C ILE A 181 -5.77 -0.88 8.76
N ALA A 182 -6.52 -0.70 7.69
CA ALA A 182 -7.47 0.36 7.41
C ALA A 182 -8.79 -0.28 7.01
N VAL A 183 -9.93 0.29 7.40
CA VAL A 183 -11.25 -0.25 7.09
C VAL A 183 -12.12 0.84 6.49
N SER A 184 -12.84 0.51 5.41
CA SER A 184 -13.94 1.31 4.90
C SER A 184 -15.16 0.43 4.67
N GLU A 185 -16.35 0.97 4.91
CA GLU A 185 -17.58 0.31 4.49
C GLU A 185 -17.60 0.19 2.95
N PHE A 186 -18.09 -0.91 2.40
CA PHE A 186 -18.26 -1.07 0.95
C PHE A 186 -19.53 -0.33 0.47
N SER A 187 -19.52 1.00 0.61
CA SER A 187 -20.65 1.88 0.32
C SER A 187 -20.70 2.27 -1.18
N GLU A 188 -21.64 3.14 -1.55
CA GLU A 188 -21.79 3.62 -2.94
C GLU A 188 -20.51 4.27 -3.51
N ASN A 189 -19.66 4.85 -2.68
CA ASN A 189 -18.39 5.42 -3.12
C ASN A 189 -17.32 4.33 -3.33
N GLU A 190 -17.16 3.40 -2.40
CA GLU A 190 -16.20 2.29 -2.52
C GLU A 190 -16.54 1.34 -3.67
N LYS A 191 -17.84 1.16 -3.99
CA LYS A 191 -18.28 0.43 -5.19
C LYS A 191 -17.71 1.01 -6.48
N LYS A 192 -17.45 2.33 -6.54
CA LYS A 192 -16.82 2.99 -7.70
C LYS A 192 -15.31 2.73 -7.78
N LEU A 193 -14.69 2.29 -6.69
CA LEU A 193 -13.26 1.94 -6.64
C LEU A 193 -12.98 0.47 -7.01
N LEU A 194 -14.02 -0.36 -7.03
CA LEU A 194 -13.94 -1.76 -7.44
C LEU A 194 -13.65 -1.87 -8.94
N CYS A 195 -12.66 -2.67 -9.31
CA CYS A 195 -12.38 -2.96 -10.71
C CYS A 195 -13.58 -3.65 -11.38
N SER A 196 -13.84 -3.37 -12.65
CA SER A 196 -14.89 -4.06 -13.44
C SER A 196 -14.42 -5.41 -14.00
N TRP A 197 -13.11 -5.53 -14.20
CA TRP A 197 -12.43 -6.72 -14.67
C TRP A 197 -11.13 -6.87 -13.89
N ASP A 198 -10.72 -8.11 -13.63
CA ASP A 198 -9.34 -8.37 -13.24
C ASP A 198 -8.41 -8.29 -14.46
N ARG A 199 -7.10 -8.20 -14.23
CA ARG A 199 -6.15 -8.33 -15.36
C ARG A 199 -6.04 -9.77 -15.82
N GLY A 200 -6.04 -10.71 -14.86
CA GLY A 200 -5.79 -12.12 -15.09
C GLY A 200 -4.56 -12.38 -15.98
N GLY A 201 -4.69 -13.31 -16.92
CA GLY A 201 -3.62 -13.72 -17.82
C GLY A 201 -3.25 -12.72 -18.92
N ALA A 202 -3.94 -11.57 -19.00
CA ALA A 202 -3.59 -10.50 -19.94
C ALA A 202 -2.39 -9.65 -19.48
N THR A 203 -2.01 -9.76 -18.21
CA THR A 203 -0.88 -9.04 -17.61
C THR A 203 0.42 -9.37 -18.35
N PHE A 204 1.09 -8.35 -18.91
CA PHE A 204 2.34 -8.49 -19.68
C PHE A 204 2.34 -9.59 -20.77
N ASN A 205 1.18 -9.91 -21.35
CA ASN A 205 1.04 -10.98 -22.33
C ASN A 205 0.90 -10.41 -23.76
N ALA A 206 1.86 -10.74 -24.63
CA ALA A 206 1.90 -10.25 -26.01
C ALA A 206 0.79 -10.82 -26.90
N THR A 207 0.24 -12.00 -26.58
CA THR A 207 -0.83 -12.65 -27.37
C THR A 207 -2.04 -11.73 -27.55
N TYR A 208 -2.40 -10.98 -26.50
CA TYR A 208 -3.58 -10.12 -26.50
C TYR A 208 -3.33 -8.73 -27.09
N ILE A 209 -2.16 -8.47 -27.66
CA ILE A 209 -1.97 -7.28 -28.51
C ILE A 209 -2.87 -7.39 -29.74
N ASP A 210 -2.85 -8.54 -30.42
CA ASP A 210 -3.60 -8.79 -31.65
C ASP A 210 -4.95 -9.47 -31.42
N GLN A 211 -5.12 -10.16 -30.28
CA GLN A 211 -6.31 -10.94 -29.96
C GLN A 211 -7.11 -10.30 -28.82
N TRP A 212 -7.61 -9.07 -29.04
CA TRP A 212 -8.38 -8.33 -28.03
C TRP A 212 -9.89 -8.35 -28.31
N PRO A 213 -10.76 -8.56 -27.31
CA PRO A 213 -10.45 -8.80 -25.89
C PRO A 213 -9.95 -10.23 -25.61
N PRO A 214 -9.22 -10.47 -24.49
CA PRO A 214 -8.89 -11.81 -24.05
C PRO A 214 -10.18 -12.61 -23.74
N PRO A 215 -10.15 -13.95 -23.85
CA PRO A 215 -11.26 -14.79 -23.40
C PRO A 215 -11.66 -14.46 -21.96
N ILE A 216 -12.95 -14.53 -21.64
CA ILE A 216 -13.48 -14.21 -20.30
C ILE A 216 -12.87 -15.08 -19.18
N THR A 217 -12.39 -16.27 -19.52
CA THR A 217 -11.70 -17.17 -18.60
C THR A 217 -10.27 -16.76 -18.27
N VAL A 218 -9.69 -15.87 -19.09
CA VAL A 218 -8.34 -15.32 -18.91
C VAL A 218 -8.36 -14.05 -18.08
N SER A 219 -9.34 -13.18 -18.35
CA SER A 219 -9.62 -11.98 -17.57
C SER A 219 -11.12 -11.95 -17.28
N ARG A 220 -11.47 -12.13 -16.01
CA ARG A 220 -12.82 -12.33 -15.51
C ARG A 220 -13.44 -11.02 -15.08
N LYS A 221 -14.77 -10.95 -15.20
CA LYS A 221 -15.53 -9.84 -14.64
C LYS A 221 -15.49 -9.86 -13.13
N ILE A 222 -15.57 -8.70 -12.52
CA ILE A 222 -15.85 -8.58 -11.09
C ILE A 222 -17.23 -7.95 -11.02
N GLU A 223 -18.19 -8.61 -10.41
CA GLU A 223 -19.59 -8.18 -10.37
C GLU A 223 -20.07 -8.01 -8.93
N ILE A 224 -21.03 -7.10 -8.76
CA ILE A 224 -21.73 -6.90 -7.48
C ILE A 224 -23.12 -7.47 -7.65
N GLU A 225 -23.48 -8.47 -6.83
CA GLU A 225 -24.78 -9.14 -6.92
C GLU A 225 -25.48 -9.17 -5.57
N ASN A 226 -26.81 -9.16 -5.58
CA ASN A 226 -27.62 -9.30 -4.38
C ASN A 226 -27.73 -10.77 -3.95
N VAL A 227 -26.64 -11.32 -3.44
CA VAL A 227 -26.47 -12.71 -2.98
C VAL A 227 -25.78 -12.71 -1.62
N ASP A 228 -26.07 -13.71 -0.79
CA ASP A 228 -25.58 -13.78 0.61
C ASP A 228 -24.08 -14.08 0.74
N GLN A 229 -23.48 -14.71 -0.27
CA GLN A 229 -22.09 -15.16 -0.26
C GLN A 229 -21.40 -14.82 -1.57
N GLY A 230 -20.16 -14.31 -1.48
CA GLY A 230 -19.30 -14.13 -2.63
C GLY A 230 -18.87 -15.47 -3.23
N TYR A 231 -18.84 -15.55 -4.56
CA TYR A 231 -18.48 -16.76 -5.28
C TYR A 231 -17.64 -16.46 -6.52
N VAL A 232 -17.04 -17.50 -7.09
CA VAL A 232 -16.24 -17.41 -8.32
C VAL A 232 -16.73 -18.46 -9.32
N THR A 233 -16.83 -18.06 -10.58
CA THR A 233 -17.06 -18.96 -11.72
C THR A 233 -15.87 -18.85 -12.69
N PRO A 234 -15.84 -19.65 -13.78
CA PRO A 234 -14.88 -19.44 -14.86
C PRO A 234 -14.95 -18.04 -15.50
N GLU A 235 -16.06 -17.30 -15.34
CA GLU A 235 -16.30 -16.05 -16.06
C GLU A 235 -16.26 -14.80 -15.16
N LYS A 236 -16.55 -14.95 -13.86
CA LYS A 236 -16.68 -13.82 -12.95
C LYS A 236 -16.29 -14.14 -11.51
N PHE A 237 -15.89 -13.09 -10.80
CA PHE A 237 -15.87 -13.01 -9.35
C PHE A 237 -17.07 -12.19 -8.90
N VAL A 238 -17.78 -12.64 -7.86
CA VAL A 238 -18.97 -11.95 -7.36
C VAL A 238 -18.74 -11.49 -5.94
N VAL A 239 -18.86 -10.18 -5.75
CA VAL A 239 -18.95 -9.51 -4.45
C VAL A 239 -20.43 -9.45 -4.04
N PRO A 240 -20.80 -9.94 -2.85
CA PRO A 240 -22.16 -9.85 -2.37
C PRO A 240 -22.52 -8.41 -1.99
N ASN A 241 -23.78 -8.03 -2.22
CA ASN A 241 -24.36 -6.75 -1.79
C ASN A 241 -25.32 -6.91 -0.59
N ASN A 242 -25.49 -8.14 -0.11
CA ASN A 242 -26.18 -8.50 1.13
C ASN A 242 -25.44 -9.72 1.70
N PRO A 243 -24.93 -9.74 2.94
CA PRO A 243 -24.95 -8.69 3.95
C PRO A 243 -24.05 -7.49 3.57
N LYS A 244 -24.01 -6.49 4.46
CA LYS A 244 -23.08 -5.36 4.37
C LYS A 244 -21.64 -5.88 4.35
N MET A 245 -20.86 -5.40 3.38
CA MET A 245 -19.44 -5.73 3.22
C MET A 245 -18.54 -4.57 3.67
N PHE A 246 -17.32 -4.91 4.09
CA PHE A 246 -16.25 -4.00 4.45
C PHE A 246 -15.03 -4.29 3.60
N VAL A 247 -14.30 -3.23 3.20
CA VAL A 247 -12.98 -3.32 2.58
C VAL A 247 -11.95 -3.14 3.67
N VAL A 248 -11.08 -4.13 3.87
CA VAL A 248 -9.97 -4.08 4.82
C VAL A 248 -8.68 -3.92 4.03
N GLY A 249 -8.15 -2.70 4.02
CA GLY A 249 -6.80 -2.41 3.54
C GLY A 249 -5.75 -2.83 4.57
N PHE A 250 -4.63 -3.36 4.13
CA PHE A 250 -3.51 -3.71 5.01
C PHE A 250 -2.15 -3.40 4.37
N THR A 251 -1.15 -3.17 5.21
CA THR A 251 0.18 -2.74 4.75
C THR A 251 1.26 -3.80 4.99
N ILE A 252 2.14 -3.98 4.02
CA ILE A 252 3.32 -4.85 4.10
C ILE A 252 4.58 -4.00 3.90
N PRO A 253 5.38 -3.76 4.96
CA PRO A 253 6.59 -2.97 4.85
C PRO A 253 7.62 -3.60 3.93
N MET A 254 8.54 -2.77 3.44
CA MET A 254 9.69 -3.23 2.66
C MET A 254 11.00 -2.69 3.23
N SER A 255 12.12 -3.30 2.85
CA SER A 255 13.44 -2.87 3.31
C SER A 255 13.85 -1.53 2.70
N ARG A 256 13.85 -0.46 3.51
CA ARG A 256 14.27 0.89 3.10
C ARG A 256 15.71 0.93 2.59
N ASP A 257 16.61 0.20 3.26
CA ASP A 257 18.02 0.15 2.87
C ASP A 257 18.22 -0.57 1.54
N ALA A 258 17.50 -1.67 1.30
CA ALA A 258 17.50 -2.34 0.00
C ALA A 258 16.91 -1.43 -1.10
N TRP A 259 15.85 -0.67 -0.81
CA TRP A 259 15.30 0.31 -1.74
C TRP A 259 16.30 1.43 -2.07
N ARG A 260 17.19 1.82 -1.15
CA ARG A 260 18.26 2.78 -1.46
C ARG A 260 19.38 2.20 -2.32
N CYS A 261 19.40 0.90 -2.59
CA CYS A 261 20.33 0.28 -3.54
C CYS A 261 19.91 0.46 -5.01
N ASN A 262 18.89 1.29 -5.32
CA ASN A 262 18.44 1.53 -6.70
C ASN A 262 19.54 2.13 -7.59
N PRO A 263 19.68 1.69 -8.86
CA PRO A 263 19.12 0.46 -9.44
C PRO A 263 19.93 -0.78 -9.04
N SER A 264 19.23 -1.84 -8.62
CA SER A 264 19.83 -3.17 -8.35
C SER A 264 18.77 -4.25 -8.19
N ALA A 265 19.18 -5.51 -8.31
CA ALA A 265 18.37 -6.66 -7.96
C ALA A 265 18.07 -6.74 -6.44
N VAL A 266 18.87 -6.09 -5.58
CA VAL A 266 18.60 -5.95 -4.14
C VAL A 266 17.34 -5.13 -3.88
N LEU A 267 17.17 -4.00 -4.59
CA LEU A 267 15.91 -3.26 -4.56
C LEU A 267 14.74 -4.11 -5.05
N ASP A 268 14.92 -4.84 -6.17
CA ASP A 268 13.87 -5.68 -6.71
C ASP A 268 13.43 -6.74 -5.70
N ALA A 269 14.39 -7.34 -4.96
CA ALA A 269 14.11 -8.30 -3.91
C ALA A 269 13.21 -7.69 -2.82
N ALA A 270 13.52 -6.48 -2.37
CA ALA A 270 12.68 -5.77 -1.40
C ALA A 270 11.28 -5.48 -1.95
N ASN A 271 11.19 -4.97 -3.19
CA ASN A 271 9.92 -4.67 -3.83
C ASN A 271 9.05 -5.91 -4.10
N ILE A 272 9.65 -7.04 -4.50
CA ILE A 272 8.88 -8.26 -4.80
C ILE A 272 8.46 -9.00 -3.53
N SER A 273 9.26 -8.88 -2.44
CA SER A 273 8.99 -9.57 -1.17
C SER A 273 7.63 -9.22 -0.56
N ARG A 274 7.12 -8.00 -0.76
CA ARG A 274 5.78 -7.64 -0.26
C ARG A 274 4.66 -8.50 -0.87
N TYR A 275 4.82 -8.99 -2.10
CA TYR A 275 3.84 -9.90 -2.73
C TYR A 275 3.95 -11.33 -2.20
N ARG A 276 5.12 -11.76 -1.74
CA ARG A 276 5.26 -13.01 -0.99
C ARG A 276 4.56 -12.91 0.35
N LEU A 277 4.90 -11.88 1.13
CA LEU A 277 4.37 -11.69 2.47
C LEU A 277 2.86 -11.38 2.47
N ARG A 278 2.34 -10.65 1.47
CA ARG A 278 0.88 -10.43 1.39
C ARG A 278 0.10 -11.74 1.28
N GLY A 279 0.64 -12.74 0.57
CA GLY A 279 -0.05 -14.00 0.34
C GLY A 279 -0.23 -14.79 1.64
N ASP A 280 0.81 -14.78 2.48
CA ASP A 280 0.79 -15.42 3.79
C ASP A 280 -0.19 -14.72 4.75
N VAL A 281 -0.16 -13.38 4.77
CA VAL A 281 -1.06 -12.55 5.59
C VAL A 281 -2.52 -12.73 5.16
N GLU A 282 -2.80 -12.62 3.86
CA GLU A 282 -4.15 -12.73 3.29
C GLU A 282 -4.76 -14.10 3.54
N ASN A 283 -4.02 -15.19 3.29
CA ASN A 283 -4.52 -16.55 3.52
C ASN A 283 -4.84 -16.79 5.01
N SER A 284 -4.00 -16.26 5.91
CA SER A 284 -4.23 -16.35 7.35
C SER A 284 -5.43 -15.51 7.80
N ALA A 285 -5.60 -14.31 7.24
CA ALA A 285 -6.76 -13.46 7.48
C ALA A 285 -8.07 -14.13 7.03
N GLN A 286 -8.07 -14.72 5.83
CA GLN A 286 -9.22 -15.47 5.31
C GLN A 286 -9.57 -16.65 6.22
N ALA A 287 -8.58 -17.42 6.65
CA ALA A 287 -8.78 -18.53 7.57
C ALA A 287 -9.38 -18.06 8.91
N PHE A 288 -8.81 -17.00 9.50
CA PHE A 288 -9.26 -16.45 10.78
C PHE A 288 -10.71 -15.96 10.73
N ILE A 289 -11.04 -15.11 9.75
CA ILE A 289 -12.39 -14.54 9.61
C ILE A 289 -13.43 -15.63 9.34
N LYS A 290 -13.09 -16.64 8.52
CA LYS A 290 -13.97 -17.79 8.27
C LYS A 290 -14.16 -18.68 9.49
N ALA A 291 -13.12 -18.86 10.31
CA ALA A 291 -13.24 -19.58 11.57
C ALA A 291 -14.15 -18.87 12.59
N LEU A 292 -14.31 -17.55 12.48
CA LEU A 292 -15.28 -16.76 13.24
C LEU A 292 -16.72 -16.85 12.69
N GLY A 293 -16.90 -17.46 11.50
CA GLY A 293 -18.18 -17.64 10.82
C GLY A 293 -18.55 -16.51 9.84
N PHE A 294 -17.57 -15.75 9.36
CA PHE A 294 -17.74 -14.67 8.39
C PHE A 294 -17.05 -15.00 7.05
N GLN A 295 -17.51 -14.41 5.95
CA GLN A 295 -16.84 -14.57 4.66
C GLN A 295 -15.66 -13.60 4.53
N CYS A 296 -14.63 -14.01 3.77
CA CYS A 296 -13.46 -13.18 3.49
C CYS A 296 -13.02 -13.37 2.03
N LEU A 297 -13.24 -12.34 1.22
CA LEU A 297 -12.96 -12.31 -0.21
C LEU A 297 -11.59 -11.68 -0.47
N GLY A 298 -10.63 -12.50 -0.89
CA GLY A 298 -9.23 -12.09 -1.09
C GLY A 298 -8.91 -11.67 -2.53
N LEU A 299 -7.63 -11.45 -2.82
CA LEU A 299 -7.09 -11.02 -4.11
C LEU A 299 -6.91 -12.19 -5.10
N GLY A 300 -7.91 -13.07 -5.16
CA GLY A 300 -8.10 -14.00 -6.28
C GLY A 300 -8.14 -13.26 -7.63
N PRO A 301 -8.97 -12.22 -7.80
CA PRO A 301 -8.78 -11.20 -8.83
C PRO A 301 -7.65 -10.25 -8.41
N TYR A 302 -6.76 -9.90 -9.34
CA TYR A 302 -5.75 -8.88 -9.08
C TYR A 302 -5.62 -7.89 -10.24
N PRO A 303 -5.84 -6.58 -10.01
CA PRO A 303 -6.28 -5.96 -8.75
C PRO A 303 -7.77 -6.19 -8.46
N LEU A 304 -8.19 -6.02 -7.20
CA LEU A 304 -9.61 -6.01 -6.80
C LEU A 304 -10.13 -4.58 -6.68
N LEU A 305 -9.46 -3.76 -5.86
CA LEU A 305 -9.68 -2.31 -5.77
C LEU A 305 -8.37 -1.57 -6.07
N ALA A 306 -8.46 -0.25 -6.19
CA ALA A 306 -7.28 0.60 -6.12
C ALA A 306 -6.73 0.58 -4.68
N ALA A 307 -5.75 -0.28 -4.38
CA ALA A 307 -5.16 -0.45 -3.04
C ALA A 307 -4.69 0.85 -2.34
N GLN A 308 -4.30 1.86 -3.12
CA GLN A 308 -3.92 3.16 -2.57
C GLN A 308 -5.12 3.98 -2.10
N ALA A 309 -6.29 3.76 -2.69
CA ALA A 309 -7.52 4.40 -2.25
C ALA A 309 -7.93 3.87 -0.86
N SER A 310 -7.84 2.56 -0.62
CA SER A 310 -8.10 2.02 0.74
C SER A 310 -7.09 2.55 1.76
N ALA A 311 -5.82 2.70 1.37
CA ALA A 311 -4.79 3.26 2.24
C ALA A 311 -5.05 4.73 2.62
N VAL A 312 -5.47 5.55 1.65
CA VAL A 312 -5.73 6.99 1.83
C VAL A 312 -7.04 7.24 2.56
N LEU A 313 -8.11 6.55 2.15
CA LEU A 313 -9.44 6.69 2.76
C LEU A 313 -9.48 6.10 4.17
N GLY A 314 -8.76 5.00 4.43
CA GLY A 314 -8.69 4.41 5.75
C GLY A 314 -7.52 4.90 6.63
N GLY A 315 -6.73 5.87 6.15
CA GLY A 315 -5.77 6.61 6.99
C GLY A 315 -4.44 5.93 7.31
N THR A 316 -4.02 4.93 6.53
CA THR A 316 -2.66 4.36 6.68
C THR A 316 -1.61 5.19 5.92
N ALA A 317 -2.03 6.03 4.97
CA ALA A 317 -1.13 6.84 4.16
C ALA A 317 -1.78 8.11 3.59
N GLU A 318 -0.96 9.03 3.09
CA GLU A 318 -1.39 10.14 2.24
C GLU A 318 -0.84 9.98 0.82
N LEU A 319 -1.55 10.49 -0.19
CA LEU A 319 -1.09 10.41 -1.58
C LEU A 319 0.11 11.35 -1.85
N ALA A 320 1.09 10.89 -2.61
CA ALA A 320 2.32 11.63 -2.91
C ALA A 320 2.27 12.37 -4.27
N ARG A 321 3.30 13.19 -4.53
CA ARG A 321 3.52 13.93 -5.78
C ARG A 321 3.52 13.08 -7.05
N ASN A 322 3.98 11.85 -6.98
CA ASN A 322 4.05 10.96 -8.15
C ASN A 322 2.71 10.26 -8.43
N HIS A 323 1.62 10.61 -7.72
CA HIS A 323 0.23 10.11 -7.74
C HIS A 323 -0.01 8.60 -7.65
N CYS A 324 0.96 7.78 -8.02
CA CYS A 324 0.89 6.32 -8.03
C CYS A 324 1.60 5.70 -6.83
N VAL A 325 1.89 6.50 -5.79
CA VAL A 325 2.48 6.08 -4.52
C VAL A 325 1.81 6.84 -3.38
N ALA A 326 1.61 6.16 -2.26
CA ALA A 326 1.18 6.74 -1.00
C ALA A 326 2.33 6.68 0.02
N ILE A 327 2.34 7.60 0.98
CA ILE A 327 3.38 7.73 2.00
C ILE A 327 2.73 7.45 3.36
N SER A 328 3.21 6.42 4.05
CA SER A 328 2.87 6.18 5.46
C SER A 328 3.66 7.16 6.36
N PRO A 329 3.05 7.76 7.39
CA PRO A 329 3.77 8.57 8.37
C PRO A 329 4.90 7.82 9.09
N GLU A 330 4.68 6.54 9.36
CA GLU A 330 5.60 5.64 10.05
C GLU A 330 6.69 5.14 9.08
N ARG A 331 6.27 4.67 7.88
CA ARG A 331 7.11 3.88 6.96
C ARG A 331 7.54 4.60 5.67
N GLY A 332 7.07 5.82 5.45
CA GLY A 332 7.38 6.58 4.24
C GLY A 332 6.74 5.93 3.01
N PRO A 333 7.32 6.08 1.80
CA PRO A 333 6.79 5.44 0.60
C PRO A 333 7.19 3.96 0.48
N ILE A 334 7.97 3.42 1.42
CA ILE A 334 8.51 2.05 1.34
C ILE A 334 7.57 1.08 2.06
N ASP A 335 6.32 1.06 1.59
CA ASP A 335 5.23 0.26 2.12
C ASP A 335 4.38 -0.28 0.97
N GLY A 336 3.93 -1.54 1.10
CA GLY A 336 3.02 -2.18 0.17
C GLY A 336 1.59 -2.07 0.67
N TYR A 337 0.64 -1.76 -0.21
CA TYR A 337 -0.77 -1.64 0.13
C TYR A 337 -1.57 -2.71 -0.58
N TYR A 338 -2.45 -3.37 0.16
CA TYR A 338 -3.29 -4.47 -0.30
C TYR A 338 -4.64 -4.42 0.39
N GLU A 339 -5.58 -5.25 -0.05
CA GLU A 339 -6.94 -5.25 0.48
C GLU A 339 -7.58 -6.64 0.37
N PHE A 340 -8.54 -6.90 1.24
CA PHE A 340 -9.53 -7.96 1.10
C PHE A 340 -10.91 -7.42 1.52
N MET A 341 -11.98 -8.17 1.28
CA MET A 341 -13.33 -7.80 1.68
C MET A 341 -13.92 -8.81 2.66
N THR A 342 -14.77 -8.38 3.58
CA THR A 342 -15.43 -9.27 4.56
C THR A 342 -16.81 -8.76 4.97
N ASP A 343 -17.68 -9.64 5.45
CA ASP A 343 -18.93 -9.29 6.12
C ASP A 343 -18.83 -9.28 7.66
N LEU A 344 -17.63 -9.44 8.22
CA LEU A 344 -17.38 -9.15 9.64
C LEU A 344 -17.70 -7.68 9.92
N PRO A 345 -18.62 -7.35 10.86
CA PRO A 345 -18.91 -5.97 11.21
C PRO A 345 -17.67 -5.29 11.80
N LEU A 346 -17.23 -4.19 11.17
CA LEU A 346 -16.01 -3.47 11.54
C LEU A 346 -16.26 -1.97 11.58
N GLU A 347 -15.63 -1.28 12.52
CA GLU A 347 -15.65 0.19 12.56
C GLU A 347 -14.76 0.76 11.42
N PRO A 348 -15.27 1.68 10.58
CA PRO A 348 -14.45 2.36 9.58
C PRO A 348 -13.29 3.16 10.21
N THR A 349 -12.15 3.21 9.53
CA THR A 349 -11.00 3.99 9.98
C THR A 349 -10.92 5.34 9.27
N HIS A 350 -10.45 6.36 9.97
CA HIS A 350 -10.44 7.74 9.50
C HIS A 350 -9.26 8.02 8.57
N PRO A 351 -9.44 8.79 7.47
CA PRO A 351 -8.33 9.40 6.75
C PRO A 351 -7.45 10.26 7.68
N ILE A 352 -6.24 10.61 7.23
CA ILE A 352 -5.28 11.36 8.06
C ILE A 352 -4.69 12.58 7.37
N ASP A 353 -4.17 13.50 8.20
CA ASP A 353 -3.21 14.55 7.83
C ASP A 353 -1.98 14.45 8.73
N ALA A 354 -0.85 14.10 8.13
CA ALA A 354 0.48 14.10 8.71
C ALA A 354 1.42 15.07 7.94
N GLY A 355 0.85 15.97 7.13
CA GLY A 355 1.57 16.94 6.32
C GLY A 355 2.35 16.37 5.13
N LEU A 356 2.16 15.10 4.78
CA LEU A 356 2.96 14.43 3.76
C LEU A 356 2.59 14.89 2.34
N ASN A 357 1.28 15.01 2.07
CA ASN A 357 0.79 15.59 0.82
C ASN A 357 1.17 17.07 0.73
N ARG A 358 0.99 17.84 1.81
CA ARG A 358 1.43 19.24 1.89
C ARG A 358 2.92 19.42 1.60
N PHE A 359 3.78 18.55 2.13
CA PHE A 359 5.22 18.56 1.84
C PHE A 359 5.53 18.38 0.35
N CYS A 360 4.69 17.62 -0.36
CA CYS A 360 4.86 17.40 -1.79
C CYS A 360 4.75 18.69 -2.61
N HIS A 361 3.99 19.71 -2.19
CA HIS A 361 3.87 21.00 -2.88
C HIS A 361 5.22 21.72 -3.07
N SER A 362 6.23 21.43 -2.22
CA SER A 362 7.53 22.10 -2.26
C SER A 362 8.71 21.19 -2.63
N CYS A 363 8.66 19.89 -2.31
CA CYS A 363 9.83 19.02 -2.33
C CYS A 363 10.37 18.70 -3.74
N HIS A 364 9.51 18.37 -4.71
CA HIS A 364 9.86 17.97 -6.09
C HIS A 364 10.94 16.86 -6.28
N LYS A 365 11.57 16.34 -5.22
CA LYS A 365 12.71 15.41 -5.31
C LYS A 365 12.41 14.15 -6.13
N CYS A 366 11.18 13.64 -6.09
CA CYS A 366 10.81 12.50 -6.92
C CYS A 366 10.75 12.84 -8.42
N ALA A 367 10.41 14.09 -8.79
CA ALA A 367 10.43 14.58 -10.16
C ALA A 367 11.87 14.80 -10.63
N ASP A 368 12.72 15.49 -9.83
CA ASP A 368 14.14 15.72 -10.14
C ASP A 368 14.89 14.43 -10.51
N PHE A 369 14.60 13.34 -9.80
CA PHE A 369 15.27 12.04 -9.96
C PHE A 369 14.49 11.07 -10.83
N CYS A 370 13.37 11.48 -11.43
CA CYS A 370 12.56 10.65 -12.31
C CYS A 370 13.30 10.46 -13.64
N PRO A 371 13.85 9.26 -13.94
CA PRO A 371 14.63 9.10 -15.16
C PRO A 371 13.85 9.45 -16.44
N PRO A 372 12.56 9.07 -16.59
CA PRO A 372 11.78 9.48 -17.76
C PRO A 372 11.05 10.83 -17.62
N GLN A 373 11.30 11.60 -16.56
CA GLN A 373 10.68 12.93 -16.30
C GLN A 373 9.14 12.96 -16.40
N VAL A 374 8.48 11.90 -15.94
CA VAL A 374 7.01 11.75 -16.06
C VAL A 374 6.22 12.33 -14.91
N ILE A 375 6.88 12.88 -13.87
CA ILE A 375 6.23 13.40 -12.66
C ILE A 375 6.19 14.92 -12.74
N THR A 376 5.02 15.53 -12.48
CA THR A 376 4.86 16.98 -12.55
C THR A 376 5.74 17.75 -11.56
N TYR A 377 6.25 18.90 -12.02
CA TYR A 377 6.89 19.95 -11.24
C TYR A 377 5.90 21.03 -10.75
N ASP A 378 4.62 20.91 -11.09
CA ASP A 378 3.60 21.86 -10.68
C ASP A 378 3.52 21.93 -9.16
N LYS A 379 3.41 23.16 -8.63
CA LYS A 379 3.26 23.36 -7.19
C LYS A 379 1.91 22.89 -6.67
N GLU A 380 0.88 22.97 -7.51
CA GLU A 380 -0.49 22.63 -7.16
C GLU A 380 -1.01 21.41 -7.93
N PRO A 381 -1.82 20.54 -7.30
CA PRO A 381 -2.46 19.42 -7.97
C PRO A 381 -3.58 19.90 -8.90
N SER A 382 -3.91 19.08 -9.90
CA SER A 382 -4.96 19.37 -10.90
C SER A 382 -6.05 18.30 -10.86
N TRP A 383 -7.27 18.68 -11.22
CA TRP A 383 -8.38 17.75 -11.48
C TRP A 383 -8.19 16.98 -12.79
N ASP A 384 -7.54 17.63 -13.76
CA ASP A 384 -7.35 17.10 -15.10
C ASP A 384 -5.92 16.61 -15.30
N PRO A 385 -5.71 15.36 -15.76
CA PRO A 385 -4.42 14.94 -16.27
C PRO A 385 -3.97 15.86 -17.39
N PRO A 386 -2.66 16.06 -17.55
CA PRO A 386 -2.14 16.98 -18.54
C PRO A 386 -2.58 16.56 -19.95
N GLN A 387 -2.96 17.55 -20.76
CA GLN A 387 -3.42 17.32 -22.14
C GLN A 387 -2.32 16.77 -23.05
N LYS A 388 -1.06 17.09 -22.74
CA LYS A 388 0.13 16.52 -23.39
C LYS A 388 0.90 15.68 -22.38
N ALA A 389 1.50 14.59 -22.85
CA ALA A 389 2.48 13.83 -22.07
C ALA A 389 3.59 14.79 -21.60
N PHE A 390 4.12 14.53 -20.41
CA PHE A 390 5.31 15.25 -19.94
C PHE A 390 6.47 15.03 -20.92
N GLU A 391 7.37 16.01 -21.05
CA GLU A 391 8.59 15.81 -21.85
C GLU A 391 9.41 14.67 -21.24
N HIS A 392 9.87 13.72 -22.06
CA HIS A 392 10.59 12.54 -21.59
C HIS A 392 12.07 12.64 -21.96
N GLU A 393 12.96 12.57 -20.96
CA GLU A 393 14.41 12.61 -21.21
C GLU A 393 14.99 11.25 -21.64
N GLN A 394 14.40 10.12 -21.22
CA GLN A 394 15.01 8.79 -21.38
C GLN A 394 14.30 7.88 -22.38
N GLY A 395 14.58 8.08 -23.67
CA GLY A 395 14.37 7.05 -24.71
C GLY A 395 12.96 6.49 -24.80
N ILE A 396 11.96 7.21 -24.28
CA ILE A 396 10.55 6.85 -24.42
C ILE A 396 10.10 7.33 -25.79
N PRO A 397 9.58 6.44 -26.65
CA PRO A 397 9.06 6.86 -27.94
C PRO A 397 7.84 7.78 -27.75
N PRO A 398 7.57 8.71 -28.68
CA PRO A 398 6.38 9.54 -28.61
C PRO A 398 5.11 8.68 -28.47
N ARG A 399 4.20 9.11 -27.60
CA ARG A 399 2.89 8.46 -27.46
C ARG A 399 2.03 8.73 -28.70
N THR A 400 1.18 7.75 -29.03
CA THR A 400 0.08 7.95 -29.97
C THR A 400 -0.95 8.93 -29.40
N SER A 401 -1.95 9.31 -30.21
CA SER A 401 -3.11 10.11 -29.78
C SER A 401 -4.10 9.34 -28.89
N ALA A 402 -3.78 8.10 -28.47
CA ALA A 402 -4.66 7.30 -27.63
C ALA A 402 -4.88 7.97 -26.26
N PRO A 403 -6.15 8.10 -25.81
CA PRO A 403 -6.46 8.72 -24.52
C PRO A 403 -5.82 7.94 -23.37
N ASN A 404 -5.27 8.65 -22.39
CA ASN A 404 -4.67 8.03 -21.21
C ASN A 404 -5.73 7.41 -20.28
N LYS A 405 -6.09 6.14 -20.54
CA LYS A 405 -7.04 5.38 -19.72
C LYS A 405 -6.49 5.02 -18.33
N CYS A 406 -5.19 5.18 -18.09
CA CYS A 406 -4.61 4.97 -16.75
C CYS A 406 -4.88 6.15 -15.80
N ALA A 407 -5.33 7.29 -16.31
CA ALA A 407 -5.62 8.49 -15.50
C ALA A 407 -7.11 8.53 -15.12
N GLY A 408 -7.50 7.77 -14.10
CA GLY A 408 -8.88 7.78 -13.58
C GLY A 408 -9.27 9.16 -13.04
N ARG A 409 -10.43 9.68 -13.45
CA ARG A 409 -10.95 11.03 -13.13
C ARG A 409 -11.54 11.09 -11.71
N GLY A 410 -11.96 12.29 -11.31
CA GLY A 410 -12.63 12.53 -10.02
C GLY A 410 -11.70 12.70 -8.83
N LYS A 411 -10.42 13.04 -9.06
CA LYS A 411 -9.47 13.32 -7.99
C LYS A 411 -8.52 14.44 -8.39
N LYS A 412 -8.24 15.34 -7.44
CA LYS A 412 -7.26 16.42 -7.62
C LYS A 412 -5.91 15.96 -7.13
N VAL A 413 -4.98 15.69 -8.05
CA VAL A 413 -3.68 15.08 -7.74
C VAL A 413 -2.54 15.70 -8.54
N PHE A 414 -1.31 15.44 -8.11
CA PHE A 414 -0.10 15.72 -8.88
C PHE A 414 0.07 14.67 -9.98
N TRP A 415 -0.50 14.91 -11.15
CA TRP A 415 -0.48 13.92 -12.23
C TRP A 415 0.93 13.49 -12.63
N SER A 416 1.05 12.24 -13.07
CA SER A 416 2.25 11.72 -13.72
C SER A 416 1.83 10.91 -14.95
N ASP A 417 2.67 10.83 -15.98
CA ASP A 417 2.39 10.01 -17.16
C ASP A 417 2.66 8.53 -16.83
N SER A 418 1.63 7.84 -16.35
CA SER A 418 1.69 6.42 -15.97
C SER A 418 2.06 5.48 -17.11
N PRO A 419 1.52 5.61 -18.34
CA PRO A 419 2.02 4.88 -19.51
C PRO A 419 3.51 5.06 -19.72
N ALA A 420 4.04 6.28 -19.68
CA ALA A 420 5.46 6.54 -19.85
C ALA A 420 6.31 6.00 -18.68
N CYS A 421 5.83 6.13 -17.45
CA CYS A 421 6.45 5.50 -16.29
C CYS A 421 6.59 3.98 -16.48
N ASN A 422 5.53 3.32 -16.95
CA ASN A 422 5.54 1.88 -17.15
C ASN A 422 6.38 1.47 -18.36
N TYR A 423 6.33 2.25 -19.46
CA TYR A 423 7.21 2.05 -20.61
C TYR A 423 8.67 2.01 -20.16
N TYR A 424 9.10 3.03 -19.42
CA TYR A 424 10.45 3.05 -18.86
C TYR A 424 10.75 1.83 -17.99
N ASN A 425 9.82 1.51 -17.09
CA ASN A 425 9.98 0.46 -16.10
C ASN A 425 10.02 -0.97 -16.68
N ALA A 426 9.23 -1.24 -17.72
CA ALA A 426 8.99 -2.58 -18.24
C ALA A 426 9.48 -2.78 -19.68
N TYR A 427 9.61 -1.71 -20.46
CA TYR A 427 9.84 -1.74 -21.91
C TYR A 427 11.10 -0.98 -22.38
N SER A 428 11.83 -0.30 -21.48
CA SER A 428 13.12 0.35 -21.82
C SER A 428 14.35 -0.54 -21.55
N GLY A 429 14.16 -1.84 -21.34
CA GLY A 429 15.28 -2.78 -21.20
C GLY A 429 16.07 -2.65 -19.89
N LEU A 430 15.42 -2.23 -18.79
CA LEU A 430 16.06 -2.21 -17.48
C LEU A 430 16.31 -3.64 -16.95
N PRO A 431 17.46 -3.90 -16.30
CA PRO A 431 17.72 -5.20 -15.66
C PRO A 431 16.97 -5.40 -14.33
N ALA A 432 16.35 -4.34 -13.79
CA ALA A 432 15.48 -4.33 -12.61
C ALA A 432 14.26 -3.45 -12.81
N GLN A 433 13.31 -3.53 -11.87
CA GLN A 433 12.30 -2.49 -11.71
C GLN A 433 12.98 -1.14 -11.39
N CYS A 434 12.37 -0.04 -11.83
CA CYS A 434 12.78 1.32 -11.49
C CYS A 434 12.45 1.62 -10.01
N GLY A 435 11.52 2.52 -9.70
CA GLY A 435 11.21 2.91 -8.32
C GLY A 435 12.13 3.99 -7.74
N MET A 436 12.87 4.72 -8.59
CA MET A 436 13.75 5.84 -8.18
C MET A 436 12.99 6.88 -7.34
N CYS A 437 11.74 7.19 -7.70
CA CYS A 437 10.90 8.14 -6.98
C CYS A 437 10.64 7.75 -5.52
N MET A 438 10.43 6.46 -5.23
CA MET A 438 10.27 5.93 -3.87
C MET A 438 11.61 5.89 -3.14
N SER A 439 12.65 5.44 -3.85
CA SER A 439 14.00 5.23 -3.31
C SER A 439 14.66 6.52 -2.85
N THR A 440 14.43 7.63 -3.55
CA THR A 440 15.03 8.95 -3.27
C THR A 440 14.16 9.84 -2.38
N CYS A 441 12.90 9.47 -2.14
CA CYS A 441 11.94 10.29 -1.40
C CYS A 441 12.50 10.74 -0.05
N THR A 442 12.26 12.00 0.34
CA THR A 442 12.67 12.55 1.64
C THR A 442 12.13 11.75 2.83
N PHE A 443 11.01 11.05 2.65
CA PHE A 443 10.42 10.19 3.69
C PHE A 443 10.93 8.73 3.65
N ASN A 444 11.78 8.36 2.68
CA ASN A 444 12.55 7.12 2.73
C ASN A 444 13.79 7.30 3.62
N VAL A 445 13.56 7.51 4.91
CA VAL A 445 14.56 7.64 5.98
C VAL A 445 14.35 6.57 7.04
N ASN A 446 15.41 6.09 7.68
CA ASN A 446 15.29 5.07 8.73
C ASN A 446 14.71 5.70 10.02
N THR A 447 14.08 4.89 10.87
CA THR A 447 13.32 5.36 12.04
C THR A 447 14.15 5.56 13.31
N GLY A 448 15.40 5.07 13.33
CA GLY A 448 16.23 5.06 14.55
C GLY A 448 16.70 6.43 15.04
N ALA A 449 16.75 7.45 14.17
CA ALA A 449 17.18 8.79 14.58
C ALA A 449 16.00 9.66 15.01
N MET A 450 16.00 10.14 16.27
CA MET A 450 14.94 11.00 16.81
C MET A 450 14.69 12.27 15.97
N VAL A 451 15.74 12.79 15.31
CA VAL A 451 15.63 13.97 14.43
C VAL A 451 14.57 13.78 13.34
N HIS A 452 14.39 12.57 12.82
CA HIS A 452 13.37 12.32 11.81
C HIS A 452 11.95 12.44 12.36
N GLN A 453 11.72 12.09 13.63
CA GLN A 453 10.42 12.27 14.29
C GLN A 453 10.13 13.77 14.53
N VAL A 454 11.15 14.54 14.90
CA VAL A 454 11.02 16.00 15.06
C VAL A 454 10.71 16.66 13.71
N VAL A 455 11.47 16.33 12.66
CA VAL A 455 11.24 16.88 11.31
C VAL A 455 9.84 16.52 10.81
N LYS A 456 9.40 15.27 10.96
CA LYS A 456 8.05 14.86 10.60
C LYS A 456 6.99 15.60 11.42
N GLY A 457 7.24 15.86 12.70
CA GLY A 457 6.37 16.67 13.54
C GLY A 457 6.20 18.11 13.05
N ILE A 458 7.30 18.74 12.63
CA ILE A 458 7.27 20.09 12.04
C ILE A 458 6.52 20.05 10.71
N VAL A 459 6.85 19.10 9.83
CA VAL A 459 6.17 18.91 8.54
C VAL A 459 4.67 18.69 8.70
N GLY A 460 4.26 17.91 9.71
CA GLY A 460 2.85 17.67 10.05
C GLY A 460 2.11 18.92 10.54
N THR A 461 2.82 19.97 10.92
CA THR A 461 2.24 21.20 11.49
C THR A 461 2.29 22.39 10.54
N THR A 462 3.40 22.58 9.82
CA THR A 462 3.63 23.76 8.97
C THR A 462 4.50 23.42 7.75
N ASP A 463 4.35 24.19 6.68
CA ASP A 463 5.10 24.07 5.44
C ASP A 463 6.28 25.04 5.29
N ILE A 464 6.42 26.02 6.20
CA ILE A 464 7.42 27.09 6.15
C ILE A 464 8.86 26.55 6.01
N PHE A 465 9.15 25.39 6.60
CA PHE A 465 10.48 24.77 6.59
C PHE A 465 10.66 23.67 5.54
N ASN A 466 9.66 23.42 4.69
CA ASN A 466 9.71 22.32 3.72
C ASN A 466 10.93 22.42 2.79
N GLY A 467 11.25 23.64 2.34
CA GLY A 467 12.44 23.91 1.53
C GLY A 467 13.75 23.54 2.24
N LEU A 468 13.88 23.86 3.53
CA LEU A 468 15.04 23.52 4.34
C LEU A 468 15.21 22.00 4.47
N PHE A 469 14.13 21.29 4.83
CA PHE A 469 14.18 19.83 5.01
C PHE A 469 14.46 19.10 3.71
N TYR A 470 13.91 19.60 2.61
CA TYR A 470 14.23 19.12 1.27
C TYR A 470 15.71 19.28 0.94
N GLN A 471 16.31 20.46 1.16
CA GLN A 471 17.74 20.68 0.92
C GLN A 471 18.60 19.79 1.82
N GLY A 472 18.26 19.66 3.11
CA GLY A 472 18.92 18.73 4.01
C GLY A 472 18.89 17.28 3.49
N ALA A 473 17.74 16.83 2.99
CA ALA A 473 17.60 15.48 2.43
C ALA A 473 18.45 15.25 1.15
N LYS A 474 18.80 16.31 0.42
CA LYS A 474 19.77 16.25 -0.68
C LYS A 474 21.20 16.21 -0.15
N THR A 475 21.55 17.09 0.78
CA THR A 475 22.90 17.23 1.34
C THR A 475 23.37 16.00 2.11
N PHE A 476 22.51 15.40 2.94
CA PHE A 476 22.87 14.26 3.79
C PHE A 476 22.94 12.91 3.05
N GLY A 477 22.82 12.88 1.72
CA GLY A 477 23.05 11.65 0.95
C GLY A 477 22.01 10.55 1.12
N TYR A 478 20.79 10.89 1.60
CA TYR A 478 19.63 9.98 1.72
C TYR A 478 19.03 9.58 0.36
N GLY A 479 19.86 9.48 -0.69
CA GLY A 479 19.46 9.11 -2.04
C GLY A 479 19.71 7.63 -2.36
N ALA A 480 19.18 7.21 -3.50
CA ALA A 480 19.40 5.88 -4.03
C ALA A 480 20.74 5.81 -4.79
N SER A 481 21.45 4.69 -4.66
CA SER A 481 22.66 4.42 -5.44
C SER A 481 22.99 2.93 -5.44
N THR A 482 23.30 2.39 -6.61
CA THR A 482 23.83 1.03 -6.78
C THR A 482 25.14 0.80 -6.00
N ASN A 483 25.88 1.86 -5.66
CA ASN A 483 27.10 1.73 -4.86
C ASN A 483 26.84 1.22 -3.43
N LYS A 484 25.60 1.29 -2.96
CA LYS A 484 25.18 0.80 -1.63
C LYS A 484 24.99 -0.71 -1.56
N VAL A 485 25.03 -1.42 -2.69
CA VAL A 485 24.81 -2.88 -2.73
C VAL A 485 25.83 -3.66 -1.90
N ASP A 486 27.12 -3.33 -2.02
CA ASP A 486 28.17 -4.08 -1.31
C ASP A 486 28.07 -3.86 0.21
N SER A 487 27.81 -2.62 0.64
CA SER A 487 27.58 -2.32 2.05
C SER A 487 26.28 -2.93 2.55
N TRP A 488 25.27 -3.10 1.69
CA TRP A 488 24.04 -3.79 2.08
C TRP A 488 24.30 -5.25 2.43
N TRP A 489 25.08 -5.97 1.62
CA TRP A 489 25.45 -7.36 1.90
C TRP A 489 26.32 -7.56 3.14
N ALA A 490 27.00 -6.50 3.59
CA ALA A 490 27.90 -6.53 4.75
C ALA A 490 27.21 -6.12 6.07
N GLN A 491 25.95 -5.69 6.03
CA GLN A 491 25.20 -5.23 7.20
C GLN A 491 24.36 -6.34 7.82
N ASP A 492 24.09 -6.21 9.12
CA ASP A 492 23.16 -7.05 9.86
C ASP A 492 21.80 -6.37 9.95
N TYR A 493 20.77 -6.98 9.34
CA TYR A 493 19.43 -6.42 9.23
C TYR A 493 18.42 -7.21 10.07
N PRO A 494 17.35 -6.57 10.55
CA PRO A 494 16.24 -7.30 11.14
C PRO A 494 15.63 -8.30 10.15
N ALA A 495 14.87 -9.27 10.67
CA ALA A 495 14.08 -10.17 9.86
C ALA A 495 13.23 -9.40 8.83
N TYR A 496 13.13 -9.92 7.61
CA TYR A 496 12.50 -9.27 6.45
C TYR A 496 13.15 -7.95 5.96
N GLY A 497 14.23 -7.49 6.61
CA GLY A 497 15.00 -6.33 6.21
C GLY A 497 14.34 -4.98 6.55
N TYR A 498 13.31 -4.97 7.40
CA TYR A 498 12.66 -3.75 7.89
C TYR A 498 12.35 -3.82 9.38
N ASP A 499 12.12 -2.65 9.97
CA ASP A 499 11.76 -2.49 11.37
C ASP A 499 10.32 -3.00 11.60
N THR A 500 10.19 -4.18 12.22
CA THR A 500 8.90 -4.81 12.55
C THR A 500 8.23 -4.22 13.78
N VAL A 501 8.92 -3.37 14.55
CA VAL A 501 8.34 -2.68 15.71
C VAL A 501 7.90 -1.25 15.37
N ALA A 502 8.18 -0.76 14.16
CA ALA A 502 7.76 0.57 13.70
C ALA A 502 6.23 0.74 13.71
N GLY A 503 5.72 1.42 14.75
CA GLY A 503 4.29 1.64 14.99
C GLY A 503 3.67 0.70 16.03
N SER A 504 4.44 -0.24 16.59
CA SER A 504 4.05 -1.02 17.76
C SER A 504 4.35 -0.25 19.05
N HIS A 505 3.44 -0.31 20.02
CA HIS A 505 3.60 0.32 21.34
C HIS A 505 3.58 -0.69 22.49
N ASN A 506 3.38 -1.97 22.18
CA ASN A 506 3.34 -3.07 23.15
C ASN A 506 4.41 -4.09 22.77
N GLY A 507 5.32 -4.40 23.70
CA GLY A 507 6.34 -5.44 23.52
C GLY A 507 7.49 -5.10 22.55
N GLY A 508 7.50 -3.91 21.95
CA GLY A 508 8.59 -3.41 21.12
C GLY A 508 9.57 -2.57 21.94
N TYR A 509 10.43 -3.23 22.72
CA TYR A 509 11.53 -2.60 23.45
C TYR A 509 12.89 -2.99 22.87
#